data_AF-A0A174TH17-F1
#
_entry.id   AF-A0A174TH17-F1
#
_cell.length_a   1.000
_cell.length_b   1.000
_cell.length_c   1.000
_cell.angle_alpha   90.00
_cell.angle_beta   90.00
_cell.angle_gamma   90.00
#
_symmetry.space_group_name_H-M   'P 1'
#
loop_
_entity.id
_entity.type
_entity.pdbx_description
1 polymer ?
#
loop_
_entity_poly.entity_id
_entity_poly.type
_entity_poly.pdbx_seq_one_letter_code
_entity_poly.pdbx_strand_id
1 'polypeptide(L)'
;MMLAITFLFAAQAIGAPVTMDMLIKAILISLILTTGAGGVPGGGIVTIAIVIDAFGLPLEVVGIISGIFALIDMVYTMMNCLGDLVGTYIVAHLESKD
;
A
#
# COMPACT_ATOMS: atom_id res chain seq x y z
N MET A 1 -3.06 -2.13 -0.08
CA MET A 1 -4.01 -0.98 -0.12
C MET A 1 -3.30 0.37 -0.11
N MET A 2 -2.33 0.60 0.80
CA MET A 2 -1.57 1.86 0.88
C MET A 2 -1.00 2.35 -0.46
N LEU A 3 -0.27 1.48 -1.16
CA LEU A 3 0.48 1.83 -2.36
C LEU A 3 -0.41 2.31 -3.52
N ALA A 4 -1.58 1.70 -3.70
CA ALA A 4 -2.52 2.09 -4.74
C ALA A 4 -3.13 3.47 -4.47
N ILE A 5 -3.48 3.77 -3.21
CA ILE A 5 -4.02 5.09 -2.81
C ILE A 5 -2.95 6.17 -2.94
N THR A 6 -1.72 5.87 -2.52
CA THR A 6 -0.56 6.75 -2.67
C THR A 6 -0.27 7.09 -4.14
N PHE A 7 -0.27 6.10 -5.03
CA PHE A 7 -0.13 6.31 -6.47
C PHE A 7 -1.24 7.20 -7.01
N LEU A 8 -2.50 6.92 -6.63
CA LEU A 8 -3.65 7.69 -7.09
C LEU A 8 -3.57 9.16 -6.65
N PHE A 9 -3.22 9.38 -5.38
CA PHE A 9 -2.98 10.70 -4.82
C PHE A 9 -1.87 11.43 -5.57
N ALA A 10 -0.75 10.75 -5.83
CA ALA A 10 0.38 11.33 -6.56
C ALA A 10 0.01 11.75 -7.98
N ALA A 11 -0.68 10.87 -8.72
CA ALA A 11 -1.14 11.17 -10.07
C ALA A 11 -2.14 12.34 -10.10
N GLN A 12 -3.06 12.41 -9.13
CA GLN A 12 -4.02 13.51 -9.02
C GLN A 12 -3.37 14.83 -8.60
N ALA A 13 -2.40 14.80 -7.69
CA ALA A 13 -1.70 15.98 -7.20
C ALA A 13 -0.93 16.72 -8.31
N ILE A 14 -0.44 15.99 -9.31
CA ILE A 14 0.29 16.56 -10.46
C ILE A 14 -0.59 16.75 -11.71
N GLY A 15 -1.87 16.42 -11.63
CA GLY A 15 -2.80 16.51 -12.76
C GLY A 15 -2.56 15.48 -13.88
N ALA A 16 -1.89 14.36 -13.58
CA ALA A 16 -1.67 13.29 -14.54
C ALA A 16 -2.97 12.52 -14.81
N PRO A 17 -3.29 12.19 -16.07
CA PRO A 17 -4.50 11.43 -16.40
C PRO A 17 -4.40 10.01 -15.87
N VAL A 18 -5.33 9.65 -14.96
CA VAL A 18 -5.44 8.29 -14.44
C VAL A 18 -6.36 7.48 -15.36
N THR A 19 -5.77 6.59 -16.16
CA THR A 19 -6.51 5.69 -17.04
C THR A 19 -6.83 4.36 -16.35
N MET A 20 -7.82 3.63 -16.88
CA MET A 20 -8.20 2.32 -16.34
C MET A 20 -7.04 1.30 -16.39
N ASP A 21 -6.22 1.35 -17.44
CA ASP A 21 -5.02 0.51 -17.57
C ASP A 21 -4.01 0.78 -16.45
N MET A 22 -3.78 2.07 -16.11
CA MET A 22 -2.90 2.45 -15.01
C MET A 22 -3.43 1.98 -13.65
N LEU A 23 -4.74 2.03 -13.43
CA LEU A 23 -5.37 1.53 -12.20
C LEU A 23 -5.18 0.02 -12.03
N ILE A 24 -5.41 -0.76 -13.08
CA ILE A 24 -5.23 -2.21 -13.05
C ILE A 24 -3.76 -2.54 -12.76
N LYS A 25 -2.82 -1.90 -13.44
CA LYS A 25 -1.38 -2.07 -13.18
C LYS A 25 -1.00 -1.69 -11.75
N ALA A 26 -1.53 -0.57 -11.25
CA ALA A 26 -1.26 -0.11 -9.89
C ALA A 26 -1.76 -1.12 -8.83
N ILE A 27 -2.94 -1.72 -9.03
CA ILE A 27 -3.46 -2.76 -8.14
C ILE A 27 -2.57 -3.99 -8.15
N LEU A 28 -2.19 -4.49 -9.34
CA LEU A 28 -1.36 -5.68 -9.48
C LEU A 28 0.04 -5.49 -8.88
N ILE A 29 0.70 -4.38 -9.21
CA ILE A 29 2.02 -4.04 -8.64
C ILE A 29 1.91 -3.87 -7.13
N SER A 30 0.89 -3.17 -6.65
CA SER A 30 0.66 -3.01 -5.21
C SER A 30 0.50 -4.35 -4.52
N LEU A 31 -0.23 -5.30 -5.10
CA LEU A 31 -0.43 -6.62 -4.52
C LEU A 31 0.91 -7.36 -4.36
N ILE A 32 1.69 -7.43 -5.43
CA ILE A 32 3.00 -8.11 -5.44
C ILE A 32 3.95 -7.46 -4.43
N LEU A 33 4.00 -6.13 -4.41
CA LEU A 33 4.96 -5.40 -3.60
C LEU A 33 4.60 -5.40 -2.10
N THR A 34 3.32 -5.57 -1.73
CA THR A 34 2.92 -5.67 -0.31
C THR A 34 3.53 -6.86 0.39
N THR A 35 3.73 -7.98 -0.30
CA THR A 35 4.35 -9.18 0.26
C THR A 35 5.87 -9.01 0.45
N GLY A 36 6.50 -8.13 -0.34
CA GLY A 36 7.95 -7.89 -0.31
C GLY A 36 8.43 -6.88 0.73
N ALA A 37 7.52 -6.13 1.36
CA ALA A 37 7.87 -4.99 2.22
C ALA A 37 8.30 -5.37 3.66
N GLY A 38 8.07 -6.62 4.09
CA GLY A 38 8.31 -7.04 5.49
C GLY A 38 9.78 -7.05 5.93
N GLY A 39 10.73 -7.03 4.99
CA GLY A 39 12.17 -7.13 5.29
C GLY A 39 12.94 -5.81 5.34
N VAL A 40 12.31 -4.68 5.03
CA VAL A 40 13.01 -3.39 4.83
C VAL A 40 12.79 -2.44 6.02
N PRO A 41 13.84 -1.95 6.69
CA PRO A 41 13.72 -0.91 7.72
C PRO A 41 13.10 0.36 7.14
N GLY A 42 12.05 0.91 7.77
CA GLY A 42 11.30 2.03 7.20
C GLY A 42 10.52 1.66 5.93
N GLY A 43 10.20 0.37 5.77
CA GLY A 43 9.67 -0.22 4.55
C GLY A 43 8.49 0.54 3.94
N GLY A 44 7.58 1.11 4.73
CA GLY A 44 6.43 1.84 4.19
C GLY A 44 6.80 2.99 3.25
N ILE A 45 7.76 3.85 3.64
CA ILE A 45 8.20 4.99 2.81
C ILE A 45 9.03 4.50 1.62
N VAL A 46 9.90 3.51 1.83
CA VAL A 46 10.74 2.94 0.76
C VAL A 46 9.88 2.31 -0.33
N THR A 47 8.85 1.56 0.07
CA THR A 47 7.95 0.88 -0.87
C THR A 47 7.11 1.89 -1.67
N ILE A 48 6.71 3.00 -1.05
CA ILE A 48 6.06 4.13 -1.72
C ILE A 48 7.00 4.75 -2.77
N ALA A 49 8.26 5.01 -2.42
CA ALA A 49 9.23 5.57 -3.36
C ALA A 49 9.45 4.66 -4.58
N ILE A 50 9.54 3.35 -4.36
CA ILE A 50 9.67 2.35 -5.44
C ILE A 50 8.47 2.40 -6.39
N VAL A 51 7.24 2.51 -5.89
CA VAL A 51 6.04 2.57 -6.75
C VAL A 51 5.99 3.88 -7.52
N ILE A 52 6.25 5.01 -6.86
CA ILE A 52 6.25 6.32 -7.51
C ILE A 52 7.27 6.35 -8.66
N ASP A 53 8.48 5.81 -8.43
CA ASP A 53 9.52 5.66 -9.44
C ASP A 53 9.13 4.69 -10.56
N ALA A 54 8.52 3.55 -10.23
CA ALA A 54 8.05 2.56 -11.21
C ALA A 54 7.00 3.10 -12.20
N PHE A 55 6.26 4.14 -11.81
CA PHE A 55 5.30 4.83 -12.66
C PHE A 55 5.83 6.14 -13.27
N GLY A 56 7.10 6.47 -13.05
CA GLY A 56 7.74 7.69 -13.57
C GLY A 56 7.18 8.97 -12.98
N LEU A 57 6.62 8.90 -11.77
CA LEU A 57 6.05 10.04 -11.07
C LEU A 57 7.12 10.78 -10.25
N PRO A 58 6.98 12.11 -10.07
CA PRO A 58 7.91 12.91 -9.27
C PRO A 58 8.05 12.42 -7.83
N LEU A 59 9.30 12.20 -7.40
CA LEU A 59 9.62 11.75 -6.04
C LEU A 59 9.30 12.82 -4.97
N GLU A 60 9.09 14.09 -5.34
CA GLU A 60 8.68 15.12 -4.37
C GLU A 60 7.38 14.76 -3.64
N VAL A 61 6.50 13.98 -4.28
CA VAL A 61 5.25 13.50 -3.65
C VAL A 61 5.53 12.59 -2.45
N VAL A 62 6.64 11.83 -2.48
CA VAL A 62 7.05 11.00 -1.33
C VAL A 62 7.33 11.88 -0.11
N GLY A 63 7.88 13.08 -0.31
CA GLY A 63 8.11 14.04 0.77
C GLY A 63 6.81 14.52 1.43
N ILE A 64 5.77 14.79 0.63
CA ILE A 64 4.45 15.20 1.13
C ILE A 64 3.85 14.08 2.00
N ILE A 65 3.90 12.84 1.51
CA ILE A 65 3.35 11.68 2.23
C ILE A 65 4.17 11.37 3.49
N SER A 66 5.49 11.54 3.41
CA SER A 66 6.39 11.35 4.57
C SER A 66 6.01 12.25 5.74
N GLY A 67 5.51 13.47 5.48
CA GLY A 67 5.06 14.39 6.52
C GLY A 67 3.86 13.89 7.34
N ILE A 68 3.01 13.06 6.75
CA ILE A 68 1.83 12.47 7.42
C ILE A 68 1.98 10.96 7.68
N PHE A 69 3.14 10.40 7.32
CA PHE A 69 3.38 8.96 7.33
C PHE A 69 3.13 8.33 8.70
N ALA A 70 3.54 8.99 9.79
CA ALA A 70 3.35 8.48 11.14
C ALA A 70 1.87 8.18 11.48
N LEU A 71 0.94 9.04 11.05
CA LEU A 71 -0.49 8.83 11.28
C LEU A 71 -1.04 7.69 10.42
N ILE A 72 -0.64 7.70 9.16
CA ILE A 72 -1.09 6.75 8.16
C ILE A 72 -0.58 5.33 8.47
N ASP A 73 0.69 5.20 8.88
CA ASP A 73 1.35 3.93 9.18
C ASP A 73 0.74 3.23 10.42
N MET A 74 0.31 4.01 11.42
CA MET A 74 -0.43 3.48 12.58
C MET A 74 -1.76 2.83 12.17
N VAL A 75 -2.52 3.47 11.28
CA VAL A 75 -3.78 2.91 10.77
C VAL A 75 -3.53 1.65 9.95
N TYR A 76 -2.49 1.63 9.12
CA TYR A 76 -2.15 0.44 8.35
C TYR A 76 -1.72 -0.73 9.24
N THR A 77 -0.91 -0.47 10.27
CA THR A 77 -0.54 -1.50 11.24
C THR A 77 -1.78 -2.07 11.94
N MET A 78 -2.71 -1.22 12.37
CA MET A 78 -3.98 -1.67 12.97
C MET A 78 -4.78 -2.57 12.00
N MET A 79 -4.94 -2.15 10.75
CA MET A 79 -5.70 -2.91 9.76
C MET A 79 -5.05 -4.25 9.41
N ASN A 80 -3.72 -4.32 9.38
CA ASN A 80 -3.00 -5.58 9.19
C ASN A 80 -3.29 -6.56 10.35
N CYS A 81 -3.17 -6.09 11.61
CA CYS A 81 -3.49 -6.93 12.77
C CYS A 81 -4.97 -7.37 12.78
N LEU A 82 -5.90 -6.48 12.38
CA LEU A 82 -7.31 -6.82 12.27
C LEU A 82 -7.53 -7.94 11.24
N GLY A 83 -6.86 -7.86 10.08
CA GLY A 83 -6.91 -8.89 9.04
C GLY A 83 -6.43 -10.26 9.56
N ASP A 84 -5.33 -10.29 10.30
CA ASP A 84 -4.78 -11.52 10.88
C ASP A 84 -5.73 -12.15 11.91
N LEU A 85 -6.36 -11.32 12.76
CA LEU A 85 -7.35 -11.79 13.74
C LEU A 85 -8.60 -12.37 13.07
N VAL A 86 -9.13 -11.69 12.04
CA VAL A 86 -10.29 -12.17 11.26
C VAL A 86 -9.94 -13.45 10.54
N GLY A 87 -8.75 -13.52 9.91
CA GLY A 87 -8.27 -14.73 9.25
C GLY A 87 -8.15 -15.91 10.21
N THR A 88 -7.57 -15.68 11.40
CA THR A 88 -7.44 -16.69 12.46
C THR A 88 -8.81 -17.21 12.91
N TYR A 89 -9.78 -16.30 13.11
CA TYR A 89 -11.14 -16.68 13.48
C TYR A 89 -11.82 -17.53 12.39
N ILE A 90 -11.69 -17.15 11.12
CA ILE A 90 -12.26 -17.91 10.00
C ILE A 90 -11.65 -19.31 9.93
N VAL A 91 -10.33 -19.43 10.03
CA VAL A 91 -9.65 -20.75 10.04
C VAL A 91 -10.12 -21.58 11.23
N ALA A 92 -10.15 -21.02 12.44
CA ALA A 92 -10.62 -21.73 13.62
C ALA A 92 -12.07 -22.23 13.49
N HIS A 93 -12.96 -21.44 12.86
CA HIS A 93 -14.33 -21.86 12.62
C HIS A 93 -14.46 -22.97 11.56
N LEU A 94 -13.61 -22.94 10.53
CA LEU A 94 -13.58 -23.97 9.48
C LEU A 94 -13.04 -25.30 10.03
N GLU A 95 -11.97 -25.26 10.80
CA GLU A 95 -11.33 -26.44 11.42
C GLU A 95 -12.18 -27.03 12.57
N SER A 96 -13.00 -26.22 13.26
CA SER A 96 -13.93 -26.69 14.31
C SER A 96 -15.09 -27.53 13.76
N LYS A 97 -15.26 -27.61 12.44
CA LYS A 97 -16.32 -28.37 11.77
C LYS A 97 -15.90 -29.79 11.38
N ASP A 98 -14.62 -30.11 11.51
CA ASP A 98 -14.07 -31.48 11.55
C ASP A 98 -13.98 -31.98 13.01
#